data_AF-A0A3M2BHV0-F1
#
_entry.id   AF-A0A3M2BHV0-F1
#
_cell.length_a   1.000
_cell.length_b   1.000
_cell.length_c   1.000
_cell.angle_alpha   90.00
_cell.angle_beta   90.00
_cell.angle_gamma   90.00
#
_symmetry.space_group_name_H-M   'P 1'
#
loop_
_entity.id
_entity.type
_entity.pdbx_description
1 polymer ?
#
loop_
_entity_poly.entity_id
_entity_poly.type
_entity_poly.pdbx_seq_one_letter_code
_entity_poly.pdbx_strand_id
1 'polypeptide(L)' 'MSDSVAIDARRILLRYGAPISTLDRVDEQDQIRFARIIARTALPERQKRLRELLREGGYLEAAEA' A
#
# COMPACT_ATOMS: atom_id res chain seq x y z
N MET A 1 -9.70 18.63 -2.07
CA MET A 1 -9.43 18.14 -0.69
C MET A 1 -9.13 16.64 -0.67
N SER A 2 -9.75 15.83 -1.55
CA SER A 2 -9.41 14.39 -1.74
C SER A 2 -7.96 14.17 -2.19
N ASP A 3 -7.46 15.03 -3.09
CA ASP A 3 -6.13 14.88 -3.70
C ASP A 3 -5.00 14.84 -2.66
N SER A 4 -5.13 15.60 -1.57
CA SER A 4 -4.12 15.61 -0.49
C SER A 4 -4.04 14.26 0.22
N VAL A 5 -5.19 13.61 0.46
CA VAL A 5 -5.27 12.30 1.12
C VAL A 5 -4.75 11.21 0.20
N ALA A 6 -5.10 11.25 -1.08
CA ALA A 6 -4.62 10.32 -2.09
C ALA A 6 -3.09 10.39 -2.25
N ILE A 7 -2.53 11.61 -2.32
CA ILE A 7 -1.08 11.83 -2.42
C ILE A 7 -0.36 11.31 -1.17
N ASP A 8 -0.87 11.57 0.03
CA ASP A 8 -0.26 11.09 1.27
C ASP A 8 -0.35 9.56 1.39
N ALA A 9 -1.50 8.98 1.02
CA ALA A 9 -1.68 7.54 0.97
C ALA A 9 -0.65 6.89 0.04
N ARG A 10 -0.53 7.38 -1.20
CA ARG A 10 0.47 6.90 -2.16
C ARG A 10 1.90 7.03 -1.59
N ARG A 11 2.22 8.16 -0.95
CA ARG A 11 3.53 8.39 -0.32
C ARG A 11 3.83 7.39 0.79
N ILE A 12 2.85 7.07 1.65
CA ILE A 12 2.98 6.07 2.70
C ILE A 12 3.27 4.69 2.10
N LEU A 13 2.52 4.28 1.08
CA LEU A 13 2.69 2.98 0.45
C LEU A 13 4.06 2.83 -0.23
N LEU A 14 4.52 3.88 -0.92
CA LEU A 14 5.87 3.93 -1.50
C LEU A 14 6.96 3.82 -0.44
N ARG A 15 6.81 4.56 0.67
CA ARG A 15 7.77 4.54 1.78
C ARG A 15 7.97 3.13 2.36
N TYR A 16 6.91 2.33 2.40
CA TYR A 16 6.95 0.97 2.94
C TYR A 16 7.15 -0.12 1.88
N GLY A 17 7.48 0.25 0.64
CA GLY A 17 8.00 -0.67 -0.37
C GLY A 17 6.99 -1.24 -1.36
N ALA A 18 5.82 -0.61 -1.54
CA ALA A 18 4.97 -0.92 -2.69
C ALA A 18 5.66 -0.46 -3.99
N PRO A 19 5.79 -1.33 -5.02
CA PRO A 19 6.29 -0.92 -6.32
C PRO A 19 5.39 0.15 -6.96
N ILE A 20 5.98 1.16 -7.61
CA ILE A 20 5.21 2.20 -8.32
C ILE A 20 4.27 1.57 -9.36
N SER A 21 4.79 0.61 -10.14
CA SER A 21 4.02 -0.14 -11.15
C SER A 21 2.84 -0.92 -10.58
N THR A 22 2.93 -1.36 -9.31
CA THR A 22 1.80 -1.96 -8.61
C THR A 22 0.77 -0.90 -8.23
N LEU A 23 1.20 0.23 -7.64
CA LEU A 23 0.30 1.29 -7.21
C LEU A 23 -0.44 1.97 -8.37
N ASP A 24 0.11 1.97 -9.58
CA ASP A 24 -0.58 2.49 -10.77
C ASP A 24 -1.78 1.62 -11.18
N ARG A 25 -1.86 0.38 -10.70
CA ARG A 25 -2.97 -0.56 -10.92
C ARG A 25 -3.95 -0.64 -9.74
N VAL A 26 -3.62 -0.01 -8.61
CA VAL A 26 -4.47 0.03 -7.41
C VAL A 26 -5.34 1.28 -7.47
N ASP A 27 -6.65 1.11 -7.35
CA ASP A 27 -7.57 2.25 -7.30
C ASP A 27 -7.30 3.16 -6.09
N GLU A 28 -7.57 4.46 -6.23
CA GLU A 28 -7.31 5.46 -5.19
C GLU A 28 -7.95 5.08 -3.84
N GLN A 29 -9.17 4.54 -3.86
CA GLN A 29 -9.87 4.12 -2.64
C GLN A 29 -9.12 3.01 -1.90
N ASP A 30 -8.56 2.05 -2.62
CA ASP A 30 -7.74 0.99 -2.06
C ASP A 30 -6.39 1.51 -1.57
N GLN A 31 -5.75 2.43 -2.30
CA GLN A 31 -4.52 3.07 -1.82
C GLN A 31 -4.75 3.77 -0.47
N ILE A 32 -5.84 4.53 -0.34
CA ILE A 32 -6.21 5.21 0.90
C ILE A 32 -6.52 4.20 2.00
N ARG A 33 -7.27 3.12 1.69
CA ARG A 33 -7.59 2.06 2.65
C ARG A 33 -6.33 1.36 3.15
N PHE A 34 -5.42 0.96 2.27
CA PHE A 34 -4.15 0.33 2.64
C PHE A 34 -3.29 1.27 3.48
N ALA A 35 -3.14 2.53 3.08
CA ALA A 35 -2.33 3.49 3.83
C ALA A 35 -2.85 3.68 5.27
N ARG A 36 -4.17 3.71 5.47
CA ARG A 36 -4.78 3.77 6.82
C ARG A 36 -4.46 2.54 7.67
N ILE A 37 -4.48 1.35 7.07
CA ILE A 37 -4.11 0.11 7.77
C ILE A 37 -2.62 0.14 8.14
N ILE A 38 -1.75 0.54 7.21
CA ILE A 38 -0.31 0.64 7.44
C ILE A 38 0.04 1.68 8.50
N ALA A 39 -0.62 2.83 8.50
CA ALA A 39 -0.42 3.87 9.52
C ALA A 39 -0.73 3.36 10.94
N ARG A 40 -1.71 2.45 11.09
CA ARG A 40 -2.10 1.82 12.37
C ARG A 40 -1.30 0.56 12.72
N THR A 41 -0.46 0.08 11.81
CA THR A 41 0.39 -1.08 12.02
C THR A 41 1.69 -0.65 12.73
N ALA A 42 2.19 -1.49 13.64
CA ALA A 42 3.46 -1.27 14.32
C ALA A 42 4.58 -1.05 13.29
N LEU A 43 5.45 -0.06 13.52
CA LEU A 43 6.48 0.34 12.57
C LEU A 43 7.32 -0.81 11.98
N PRO A 44 7.80 -1.80 12.77
CA PRO A 44 8.54 -2.94 12.21
C PRO A 44 7.70 -3.84 11.28
N GLU A 45 6.39 -3.89 11.47
CA GLU A 45 5.48 -4.78 10.74
C GLU A 45 4.90 -4.14 9.46
N ARG A 46 5.08 -2.83 9.26
CA ARG A 46 4.43 -2.08 8.17
C ARG A 46 4.75 -2.62 6.78
N GLN A 47 6.02 -2.92 6.51
CA GLN A 47 6.43 -3.44 5.21
C GLN A 47 5.84 -4.83 4.95
N LYS A 48 5.90 -5.71 5.94
CA LYS A 48 5.33 -7.06 5.85
C LYS A 48 3.83 -6.99 5.61
N ARG A 49 3.12 -6.20 6.41
CA ARG A 49 1.66 -6.04 6.29
C ARG A 49 1.25 -5.43 4.96
N LEU A 50 2.04 -4.50 4.41
CA LEU A 50 1.77 -3.92 3.09
C LEU A 50 1.86 -4.97 1.98
N ARG A 51 2.88 -5.84 2.01
CA ARG A 51 3.00 -6.94 1.05
C ARG A 51 1.83 -7.91 1.13
N GLU A 52 1.38 -8.24 2.34
CA GLU A 52 0.20 -9.08 2.55
C GLU A 52 -1.05 -8.44 1.95
N LEU A 53 -1.33 -7.16 2.24
CA LEU A 53 -2.48 -6.45 1.69
C LEU A 53 -2.48 -6.39 0.16
N LEU A 54 -1.31 -6.16 -0.44
CA LEU A 54 -1.18 -6.13 -1.89
C LEU A 54 -1.37 -7.52 -2.53
N ARG A 55 -0.95 -8.60 -1.85
CA ARG A 55 -1.23 -9.97 -2.30
C ARG A 55 -2.69 -10.34 -2.11
N GLU A 56 -3.30 -10.02 -0.97
CA GLU A 56 -4.72 -10.21 -0.67
C GLU A 56 -5.61 -9.51 -1.72
N GLY A 57 -5.19 -8.33 -2.19
CA GLY A 57 -5.85 -7.59 -3.26
C GLY A 57 -5.53 -8.04 -4.69
N GLY A 58 -4.67 -9.06 -4.87
CA GLY A 58 -4.26 -9.54 -6.20
C GLY A 58 -3.34 -8.58 -6.98
N TYR A 59 -2.76 -7.58 -6.30
CA TYR A 59 -1.87 -6.58 -6.91
C TYR A 59 -0.40 -7.02 -6.94
N LEU A 60 -0.03 -7.98 -6.10
CA LEU A 60 1.23 -8.69 -6.17
C LEU A 60 0.96 -10.17 -6.38
N GLU A 61 1.53 -10.73 -7.44
CA GLU A 61 1.76 -12.17 -7.51
C GLU A 61 2.58 -12.58 -6.28
N ALA A 62 2.31 -13.76 -5.73
CA ALA A 62 3.20 -14.34 -4.74
C ALA A 62 4.55 -14.59 -5.45
N ALA A 63 5.43 -13.59 -5.43
CA ALA A 63 6.82 -13.79 -5.82
C ALA A 63 7.37 -14.84 -4.86
N GLU A 64 7.45 -16.07 -5.37
CA GLU A 64 8.18 -17.18 -4.77
C GLU A 64 9.63 -16.74 -4.57
N ALA A 65 10.05 -16.70 -3.31
CA ALA A 65 11.40 -16.96 -2.82
C ALA A 65 11.40 -16.89 -1.29
#